data_AF-A0A1M7LC87-F1
#
_entry.id   AF-A0A1M7LC87-F1
#
_cell.length_a   1.000
_cell.length_b   1.000
_cell.length_c   1.000
_cell.angle_alpha   90.00
_cell.angle_beta   90.00
_cell.angle_gamma   90.00
#
_symmetry.space_group_name_H-M   'P 1'
#
loop_
_entity.id
_entity.type
_entity.pdbx_description
1 polymer ?
#
loop_
_entity_poly.entity_id
_entity_poly.type
_entity_poly.pdbx_seq_one_letter_code
_entity_poly.pdbx_strand_id
1 'polypeptide(L)'
;MEKYNTFKQEENMLIHTKILDAPRDLVWEVWTTPEHIKEWWGPDGFSLTIRSMNVGTGKILDSVMHGWGQDFDNKIEYLEVMKPSLLSYKHFGESEDYNFTVSILFEEVEGKTLLTMKSVFKSKAIIEELNRRVKAIEGAKQTLDRLENYIKILASNKPINKPKKIENMRKIISFMHISLDGFVAGPNGEMNWIKLGEEIFDHVGKRIGETDTALYGRVTYRMMENYWPTAGDKPDASKHDMEHSKWYNKAHKVVLSKTMKDAGLTDTTIISDNVSDKINEIKQQAGGEILLFGSPTATHALIQQNLIDGYWLFVNPIILGQGIPLFTDIKDKIKLNLLTTRQFTCGVTELNYTVDRQ
;
A
#
# COMPACT_ATOMS: atom_id res chain seq x y z
N MET A 1 -6.74 -29.08 1.91
CA MET A 1 -6.33 -28.40 0.66
C MET A 1 -7.13 -28.87 -0.55
N GLU A 2 -7.34 -30.18 -0.75
CA GLU A 2 -8.14 -30.70 -1.89
C GLU A 2 -9.58 -30.19 -1.98
N LYS A 3 -10.21 -29.82 -0.85
CA LYS A 3 -11.57 -29.26 -0.82
C LYS A 3 -11.74 -27.95 -1.64
N TYR A 4 -10.68 -27.16 -1.78
CA TYR A 4 -10.76 -25.81 -2.36
C TYR A 4 -10.24 -25.70 -3.80
N ASN A 5 -9.56 -26.73 -4.30
CA ASN A 5 -8.98 -26.74 -5.65
C ASN A 5 -9.87 -27.57 -6.57
N THR A 6 -10.82 -26.93 -7.24
CA THR A 6 -11.81 -27.61 -8.08
C THR A 6 -11.98 -26.91 -9.41
N PHE A 7 -12.25 -27.68 -10.44
CA PHE A 7 -12.67 -27.17 -11.73
C PHE A 7 -13.93 -27.92 -12.14
N LYS A 8 -15.02 -27.18 -12.40
CA LYS A 8 -16.29 -27.75 -12.85
C LYS A 8 -16.86 -26.94 -14.01
N GLN A 9 -17.55 -27.65 -14.90
CA GLN A 9 -18.39 -27.06 -15.92
C GLN A 9 -19.85 -27.26 -15.54
N GLU A 10 -20.61 -26.17 -15.51
CA GLU A 10 -22.06 -26.16 -15.28
C GLU A 10 -22.72 -25.44 -16.46
N GLU A 11 -23.34 -26.21 -17.36
CA GLU A 11 -23.94 -25.68 -18.60
C GLU A 11 -22.94 -24.83 -19.43
N ASN A 12 -23.19 -23.53 -19.54
CA ASN A 12 -22.38 -22.52 -20.22
C ASN A 12 -21.38 -21.81 -19.28
N MET A 13 -21.13 -22.37 -18.09
CA MET A 13 -20.25 -21.78 -17.09
C MET A 13 -19.07 -22.69 -16.78
N LEU A 14 -17.89 -22.09 -16.62
CA LEU A 14 -16.72 -22.73 -16.05
C LEU A 14 -16.45 -22.11 -14.69
N ILE A 15 -16.33 -22.93 -13.65
CA ILE A 15 -16.06 -22.48 -12.29
C ILE A 15 -14.77 -23.15 -11.82
N HIS A 16 -13.76 -22.33 -11.51
CA HIS A 16 -12.48 -22.75 -10.98
C HIS A 16 -12.30 -22.13 -9.59
N THR A 17 -12.19 -22.97 -8.56
CA THR A 17 -11.81 -22.54 -7.22
C THR A 17 -10.37 -22.92 -6.95
N LYS A 18 -9.61 -22.03 -6.32
CA LYS A 18 -8.23 -22.31 -5.93
C LYS A 18 -7.86 -21.63 -4.62
N ILE A 19 -7.25 -22.36 -3.69
CA ILE A 19 -6.66 -21.77 -2.49
C ILE A 19 -5.22 -21.33 -2.80
N LEU A 20 -4.93 -20.06 -2.58
CA LEU A 20 -3.62 -19.44 -2.80
C LEU A 20 -3.00 -19.11 -1.45
N ASP A 21 -1.76 -19.55 -1.22
CA ASP A 21 -1.03 -19.34 0.03
C ASP A 21 -0.44 -17.92 0.12
N ALA A 22 -1.33 -16.93 0.10
CA ALA A 22 -1.01 -15.52 0.13
C ALA A 22 -2.18 -14.71 0.69
N PRO A 23 -1.92 -13.55 1.33
CA PRO A 23 -2.96 -12.64 1.77
C PRO A 23 -3.69 -12.02 0.57
N ARG A 24 -4.98 -11.69 0.76
CA ARG A 24 -5.84 -11.17 -0.31
C ARG A 24 -5.28 -9.95 -1.02
N ASP A 25 -4.64 -9.04 -0.29
CA ASP A 25 -4.06 -7.83 -0.86
C ASP A 25 -2.96 -8.14 -1.89
N LEU A 26 -2.12 -9.16 -1.62
CA LEU A 26 -1.10 -9.59 -2.57
C LEU A 26 -1.72 -10.24 -3.81
N VAL A 27 -2.72 -11.09 -3.62
CA VAL A 27 -3.43 -11.72 -4.75
C VAL A 27 -4.12 -10.64 -5.59
N TRP A 28 -4.78 -9.67 -4.96
CA TRP A 28 -5.39 -8.53 -5.63
C TRP A 28 -4.35 -7.72 -6.42
N GLU A 29 -3.20 -7.40 -5.82
CA GLU A 29 -2.11 -6.68 -6.47
C GLU A 29 -1.61 -7.43 -7.72
N VAL A 30 -1.42 -8.74 -7.62
CA VAL A 30 -1.00 -9.62 -8.73
C VAL A 30 -2.00 -9.64 -9.88
N TRP A 31 -3.30 -9.50 -9.58
CA TRP A 31 -4.39 -9.45 -10.56
C TRP A 31 -4.65 -8.07 -11.16
N THR A 32 -4.16 -7.00 -10.53
CA THR A 32 -4.52 -5.61 -10.91
C THR A 32 -3.32 -4.78 -11.35
N THR A 33 -2.12 -5.37 -11.36
CA THR A 33 -0.88 -4.71 -11.72
C THR A 33 -0.30 -5.28 -13.01
N PRO A 34 -0.06 -4.46 -14.06
CA PRO A 34 0.43 -4.93 -15.35
C PRO A 34 1.71 -5.78 -15.27
N GLU A 35 2.65 -5.38 -14.42
CA GLU A 35 3.96 -6.01 -14.24
C GLU A 35 3.85 -7.40 -13.62
N HIS A 36 2.80 -7.65 -12.84
CA HIS A 36 2.55 -9.00 -12.32
C HIS A 36 1.84 -9.86 -13.36
N ILE A 37 0.81 -9.34 -14.02
CA ILE A 37 0.00 -10.09 -14.98
C ILE A 37 0.86 -10.67 -16.11
N LYS A 38 1.84 -9.92 -16.62
CA LYS A 38 2.73 -10.37 -17.71
C LYS A 38 3.52 -11.65 -17.39
N GLU A 39 3.76 -11.93 -16.12
CA GLU A 39 4.59 -13.06 -15.69
C GLU A 39 3.82 -14.39 -15.68
N TRP A 40 2.51 -14.35 -15.47
CA TRP A 40 1.71 -15.57 -15.24
C TRP A 40 0.49 -15.72 -16.14
N TRP A 41 0.00 -14.64 -16.75
CA TRP A 41 -1.23 -14.68 -17.53
C TRP A 41 -1.09 -15.46 -18.83
N GLY A 42 -2.03 -16.38 -19.06
CA GLY A 42 -2.10 -17.23 -20.24
C GLY A 42 -1.72 -18.69 -19.98
N PRO A 43 -1.92 -19.58 -20.96
CA PRO A 43 -1.52 -20.99 -20.87
C PRO A 43 0.00 -21.19 -20.83
N ASP A 44 0.47 -22.41 -20.63
CA ASP A 44 1.90 -22.72 -20.69
C ASP A 44 2.47 -22.45 -22.09
N GLY A 45 3.67 -21.87 -22.15
CA GLY A 45 4.32 -21.47 -23.41
C GLY A 45 3.81 -20.16 -24.02
N PHE A 46 2.83 -19.50 -23.40
CA PHE A 46 2.38 -18.17 -23.79
C PHE A 46 3.07 -17.07 -22.97
N SER A 47 3.19 -15.89 -23.59
CA SER A 47 3.58 -14.63 -22.94
C SER A 47 2.59 -13.51 -23.28
N LEU A 48 2.60 -12.43 -22.50
CA LEU A 48 1.63 -11.33 -22.63
C LEU A 48 2.33 -9.98 -22.78
N THR A 49 1.96 -9.22 -23.80
CA THR A 49 2.25 -7.79 -23.91
C THR A 49 1.00 -7.00 -23.54
N ILE A 50 1.11 -6.10 -22.56
CA ILE A 50 0.02 -5.18 -22.18
C ILE A 50 0.27 -3.84 -22.88
N ARG A 51 -0.64 -3.44 -23.77
CA ARG A 51 -0.61 -2.15 -24.47
C ARG A 51 -1.14 -1.03 -23.59
N SER A 52 -2.27 -1.26 -22.94
CA SER A 52 -2.84 -0.35 -21.95
C SER A 52 -3.66 -1.13 -20.92
N MET A 53 -3.64 -0.67 -19.67
CA MET A 53 -4.42 -1.27 -18.61
C MET A 53 -4.79 -0.21 -17.58
N ASN A 54 -6.09 -0.01 -17.39
CA ASN A 54 -6.62 0.78 -16.30
C ASN A 54 -7.64 -0.08 -15.56
N VAL A 55 -7.42 -0.33 -14.28
CA VAL A 55 -8.35 -1.12 -13.46
C VAL A 55 -9.42 -0.20 -12.89
N GLY A 56 -10.67 -0.46 -13.23
CA GLY A 56 -11.84 0.28 -12.73
C GLY A 56 -13.04 0.04 -13.62
N THR A 57 -14.26 0.19 -13.08
CA THR A 57 -15.49 -0.03 -13.84
C THR A 57 -15.54 0.79 -15.14
N GLY A 58 -15.85 0.13 -16.25
CA GLY A 58 -15.87 0.68 -17.62
C GLY A 58 -14.49 0.93 -18.24
N LYS A 59 -13.40 0.53 -17.57
CA LYS A 59 -12.04 0.66 -18.10
C LYS A 59 -11.63 -0.59 -18.87
N ILE A 60 -10.62 -0.42 -19.72
CA ILE A 60 -10.14 -1.44 -20.65
C ILE A 60 -8.75 -1.94 -20.24
N LEU A 61 -8.54 -3.25 -20.42
CA LEU A 61 -7.21 -3.83 -20.62
C LEU A 61 -7.11 -4.28 -22.08
N ASP A 62 -6.14 -3.72 -22.78
CA ASP A 62 -5.76 -4.03 -24.16
C ASP A 62 -4.37 -4.66 -24.17
N SER A 63 -4.27 -5.83 -24.78
CA SER A 63 -3.11 -6.70 -24.68
C SER A 63 -2.98 -7.60 -25.91
N VAL A 64 -1.80 -8.19 -26.05
CA VAL A 64 -1.48 -9.20 -27.07
C VAL A 64 -0.95 -10.42 -26.35
N MET A 65 -1.56 -11.58 -26.58
CA MET A 65 -1.00 -12.85 -26.18
C MET A 65 -0.13 -13.41 -27.30
N HIS A 66 1.08 -13.86 -26.96
CA HIS A 66 2.03 -14.45 -27.90
C HIS A 66 2.13 -15.94 -27.63
N GLY A 67 1.85 -16.78 -28.62
CA GLY A 67 1.92 -18.23 -28.48
C GLY A 67 1.74 -18.94 -29.82
N TRP A 68 2.26 -20.17 -29.93
CA TRP A 68 2.21 -20.97 -31.17
C TRP A 68 2.79 -20.27 -32.41
N GLY A 69 3.74 -19.34 -32.23
CA GLY A 69 4.34 -18.58 -33.32
C GLY A 69 3.45 -17.49 -33.91
N GLN A 70 2.36 -17.12 -33.24
CA GLN A 70 1.45 -16.06 -33.67
C GLN A 70 1.01 -15.16 -32.50
N ASP A 71 0.48 -14.00 -32.86
CA ASP A 71 -0.02 -12.98 -31.94
C ASP A 71 -1.56 -12.98 -31.92
N PHE A 72 -2.13 -12.90 -30.72
CA PHE A 72 -3.57 -12.85 -30.49
C PHE A 72 -3.94 -11.55 -29.78
N ASP A 73 -4.70 -10.69 -30.45
CA ASP A 73 -5.27 -9.50 -29.81
C ASP A 73 -6.25 -9.92 -28.71
N ASN A 74 -6.10 -9.33 -27.53
CA ASN A 74 -6.85 -9.69 -26.34
C ASN A 74 -7.32 -8.42 -25.64
N LYS A 75 -8.64 -8.26 -25.54
CA LYS A 75 -9.28 -7.10 -24.92
C LYS A 75 -10.25 -7.54 -23.83
N ILE A 76 -10.24 -6.83 -22.70
CA ILE A 76 -11.28 -6.94 -21.67
C ILE A 76 -11.80 -5.57 -21.28
N GLU A 77 -13.05 -5.52 -20.83
CA GLU A 77 -13.67 -4.37 -20.18
C GLU A 77 -14.07 -4.76 -18.75
N TYR A 78 -13.60 -4.02 -17.77
CA TYR A 78 -13.96 -4.24 -16.37
C TYR A 78 -15.42 -3.80 -16.14
N LEU A 79 -16.26 -4.74 -15.71
CA LEU A 79 -17.68 -4.51 -15.43
C LEU A 79 -17.90 -4.09 -13.98
N GLU A 80 -17.15 -4.68 -13.05
CA GLU A 80 -17.25 -4.38 -11.62
C GLU A 80 -15.89 -4.59 -10.95
N VAL A 81 -15.47 -3.62 -10.13
CA VAL A 81 -14.19 -3.67 -9.41
C VAL A 81 -14.43 -3.23 -7.98
N MET A 82 -14.34 -4.17 -7.04
CA MET A 82 -14.41 -3.90 -5.59
C MET A 82 -13.12 -4.38 -4.95
N LYS A 83 -12.21 -3.46 -4.64
CA LYS A 83 -10.94 -3.82 -4.00
C LYS A 83 -11.16 -4.21 -2.53
N PRO A 84 -10.52 -5.30 -2.02
CA PRO A 84 -9.77 -6.34 -2.73
C PRO A 84 -10.60 -7.62 -3.00
N SER A 85 -11.94 -7.52 -3.05
CA SER A 85 -12.86 -8.67 -2.98
C SER A 85 -13.38 -9.18 -4.31
N LEU A 86 -13.58 -8.33 -5.32
CA LEU A 86 -14.23 -8.71 -6.58
C LEU A 86 -13.62 -8.02 -7.79
N LEU A 87 -13.31 -8.81 -8.82
CA LEU A 87 -13.00 -8.34 -10.16
C LEU A 87 -13.92 -9.03 -11.16
N SER A 88 -14.74 -8.27 -11.89
CA SER A 88 -15.53 -8.79 -13.00
C SER A 88 -15.21 -8.05 -14.28
N TYR A 89 -15.13 -8.78 -15.39
CA TYR A 89 -14.87 -8.22 -16.70
C TYR A 89 -15.58 -9.00 -17.81
N LYS A 90 -15.86 -8.30 -18.92
CA LYS A 90 -16.21 -8.88 -20.20
C LYS A 90 -14.93 -9.10 -21.00
N HIS A 91 -14.76 -10.29 -21.53
CA HIS A 91 -13.72 -10.60 -22.49
C HIS A 91 -14.27 -10.55 -23.91
N PHE A 92 -13.55 -9.86 -24.81
CA PHE A 92 -13.93 -9.74 -26.21
C PHE A 92 -13.24 -10.83 -27.04
N GLY A 93 -14.05 -11.67 -27.68
CA GLY A 93 -13.57 -12.71 -28.60
C GLY A 93 -13.47 -12.21 -30.05
N GLU A 94 -13.15 -13.13 -30.97
CA GLU A 94 -13.07 -12.88 -32.42
C GLU A 94 -14.39 -12.35 -33.02
N SER A 95 -15.52 -12.67 -32.38
CA SER A 95 -16.84 -12.13 -32.68
C SER A 95 -17.68 -12.00 -31.41
N GLU A 96 -18.84 -11.36 -31.50
CA GLU A 96 -19.74 -11.20 -30.35
C GLU A 96 -20.15 -12.53 -29.71
N ASP A 97 -20.22 -13.59 -30.49
CA ASP A 97 -20.60 -14.92 -30.03
C ASP A 97 -19.55 -15.54 -29.10
N TYR A 98 -18.29 -15.14 -29.26
CA TYR A 98 -17.17 -15.61 -28.45
C TYR A 98 -16.88 -14.69 -27.26
N ASN A 99 -17.67 -13.63 -27.06
CA ASN A 99 -17.59 -12.85 -25.83
C ASN A 99 -18.05 -13.69 -24.64
N PHE A 100 -17.36 -13.55 -23.51
CA PHE A 100 -17.79 -14.14 -22.26
C PHE A 100 -17.52 -13.19 -21.10
N THR A 101 -18.19 -13.41 -19.98
CA THR A 101 -17.94 -12.65 -18.75
C THR A 101 -17.17 -13.50 -17.78
N VAL A 102 -16.32 -12.86 -16.97
CA VAL A 102 -15.59 -13.48 -15.89
C VAL A 102 -15.88 -12.71 -14.60
N SER A 103 -16.08 -13.40 -13.51
CA SER A 103 -16.11 -12.85 -12.16
C SER A 103 -15.13 -13.62 -11.28
N ILE A 104 -14.27 -12.90 -10.57
CA ILE A 104 -13.25 -13.45 -9.68
C ILE A 104 -13.51 -12.89 -8.29
N LEU A 105 -13.84 -13.77 -7.37
CA LEU A 105 -14.03 -13.46 -5.96
C LEU A 105 -12.77 -13.83 -5.18
N PHE A 106 -12.34 -12.95 -4.28
CA PHE A 106 -11.20 -13.16 -3.39
C PHE A 106 -11.69 -13.18 -1.93
N GLU A 107 -11.73 -14.37 -1.34
CA GLU A 107 -12.19 -14.58 0.03
C GLU A 107 -11.03 -14.95 0.95
N GLU A 108 -11.07 -14.50 2.20
CA GLU A 108 -10.06 -14.87 3.18
C GLU A 108 -10.46 -16.19 3.84
N VAL A 109 -9.55 -17.16 3.83
CA VAL A 109 -9.74 -18.43 4.53
C VAL A 109 -8.43 -18.73 5.27
N GLU A 110 -8.46 -18.63 6.60
CA GLU A 110 -7.32 -18.96 7.47
C GLU A 110 -6.01 -18.22 7.09
N GLY A 111 -6.12 -16.92 6.77
CA GLY A 111 -4.97 -16.09 6.34
C GLY A 111 -4.49 -16.33 4.90
N LYS A 112 -5.14 -17.24 4.17
CA LYS A 112 -4.94 -17.51 2.74
C LYS A 112 -6.06 -16.89 1.92
N THR A 113 -5.92 -16.92 0.59
CA THR A 113 -6.94 -16.41 -0.33
C THR A 113 -7.60 -17.55 -1.07
N LEU A 114 -8.91 -17.73 -0.87
CA LEU A 114 -9.75 -18.54 -1.74
C LEU A 114 -10.15 -17.69 -2.95
N LEU A 115 -9.66 -18.08 -4.11
CA LEU A 115 -10.02 -17.50 -5.40
C LEU A 115 -11.14 -18.34 -6.02
N THR A 116 -12.27 -17.70 -6.34
CA THR A 116 -13.35 -18.33 -7.11
C THR A 116 -13.51 -17.57 -8.43
N MET A 117 -13.06 -18.18 -9.53
CA MET A 117 -13.20 -17.65 -10.88
C MET A 117 -14.34 -18.34 -11.59
N LYS A 118 -15.30 -17.56 -12.07
CA LYS A 118 -16.46 -18.02 -12.84
C LYS A 118 -16.47 -17.34 -14.20
N SER A 119 -16.40 -18.14 -15.26
CA SER A 119 -16.51 -17.68 -16.65
C SER A 119 -17.84 -18.12 -17.24
N VAL A 120 -18.61 -17.20 -17.82
CA VAL A 120 -19.95 -17.45 -18.38
C VAL A 120 -19.93 -17.13 -19.88
N PHE A 121 -20.14 -18.17 -20.69
CA PHE A 121 -20.12 -18.14 -22.16
C PHE A 121 -21.55 -18.05 -22.71
N LYS A 122 -21.71 -17.70 -23.99
CA LYS A 122 -23.03 -17.64 -24.64
C LYS A 122 -23.77 -19.00 -24.61
N SER A 123 -23.05 -20.11 -24.74
CA SER A 123 -23.63 -21.45 -24.65
C SER A 123 -22.59 -22.51 -24.28
N LYS A 124 -23.06 -23.67 -23.83
CA LYS A 124 -22.23 -24.87 -23.62
C LYS A 124 -21.48 -25.28 -24.88
N ALA A 125 -22.13 -25.20 -26.06
CA ALA A 125 -21.54 -25.60 -27.33
C ALA A 125 -20.28 -24.78 -27.67
N ILE A 126 -20.24 -23.50 -27.30
CA ILE A 126 -19.05 -22.65 -27.50
C ILE A 126 -17.88 -23.13 -26.63
N ILE A 127 -18.14 -23.52 -25.37
CA ILE A 127 -17.09 -24.09 -24.51
C ILE A 127 -16.50 -25.35 -25.15
N GLU A 128 -17.35 -26.25 -25.62
CA GLU A 128 -16.93 -27.51 -26.25
C GLU A 128 -16.13 -27.26 -27.54
N GLU A 129 -16.54 -26.29 -28.34
CA GLU A 129 -15.83 -25.87 -29.54
C GLU A 129 -14.45 -25.28 -29.23
N LEU A 130 -14.38 -24.28 -28.35
CA LEU A 130 -13.12 -23.66 -27.91
C LEU A 130 -12.18 -24.71 -27.29
N ASN A 131 -12.73 -25.67 -26.55
CA ASN A 131 -11.92 -26.75 -25.99
C ASN A 131 -11.38 -27.70 -27.07
N ARG A 132 -12.14 -27.99 -28.14
CA ARG A 132 -11.64 -28.76 -29.28
C ARG A 132 -10.57 -27.99 -30.07
N ARG A 133 -10.79 -26.70 -30.31
CA ARG A 133 -9.95 -25.85 -31.19
C ARG A 133 -8.64 -25.45 -30.53
N VAL A 134 -8.71 -24.97 -29.29
CA VAL A 134 -7.57 -24.32 -28.60
C VAL A 134 -7.32 -24.87 -27.20
N LYS A 135 -7.94 -25.99 -26.82
CA LYS A 135 -7.80 -26.60 -25.47
C LYS A 135 -8.11 -25.61 -24.34
N ALA A 136 -9.13 -24.75 -24.52
CA ALA A 136 -9.46 -23.66 -23.62
C ALA A 136 -9.61 -24.06 -22.14
N ILE A 137 -10.16 -25.25 -21.85
CA ILE A 137 -10.30 -25.72 -20.45
C ILE A 137 -8.93 -26.00 -19.84
N GLU A 138 -8.05 -26.66 -20.58
CA GLU A 138 -6.70 -26.96 -20.14
C GLU A 138 -5.88 -25.67 -19.98
N GLY A 139 -5.99 -24.75 -20.96
CA GLY A 139 -5.36 -23.45 -20.89
C GLY A 139 -5.80 -22.63 -19.66
N ALA A 140 -7.09 -22.63 -19.33
CA ALA A 140 -7.61 -21.94 -18.14
C ALA A 140 -7.09 -22.55 -16.82
N LYS A 141 -6.87 -23.87 -16.77
CA LYS A 141 -6.24 -24.53 -15.61
C LYS A 141 -4.78 -24.13 -15.50
N GLN A 142 -4.03 -24.24 -16.59
CA GLN A 142 -2.63 -23.84 -16.67
C GLN A 142 -2.42 -22.38 -16.25
N THR A 143 -3.30 -21.46 -16.66
CA THR A 143 -3.22 -20.05 -16.23
C THR A 143 -3.31 -19.90 -14.70
N LEU A 144 -4.20 -20.62 -14.02
CA LEU A 144 -4.30 -20.55 -12.56
C LEU A 144 -3.19 -21.36 -11.85
N ASP A 145 -2.59 -22.34 -12.50
CA ASP A 145 -1.37 -23.01 -12.02
C ASP A 145 -0.15 -22.09 -12.12
N ARG A 146 -0.01 -21.36 -13.23
CA ARG A 146 1.00 -20.32 -13.39
C ARG A 146 0.82 -19.19 -12.36
N LEU A 147 -0.40 -18.76 -12.10
CA LEU A 147 -0.70 -17.79 -11.03
C LEU A 147 -0.22 -18.28 -9.66
N GLU A 148 -0.59 -19.51 -9.29
CA GLU A 148 -0.21 -20.09 -7.99
C GLU A 148 1.31 -20.20 -7.88
N ASN A 149 1.99 -20.67 -8.92
CA ASN A 149 3.45 -20.78 -8.95
C ASN A 149 4.11 -19.40 -8.86
N TYR A 150 3.57 -18.40 -9.56
CA TYR A 150 4.06 -17.03 -9.48
C TYR A 150 3.91 -16.45 -8.07
N ILE A 151 2.76 -16.65 -7.43
CA ILE A 151 2.54 -16.26 -6.02
C ILE A 151 3.50 -17.00 -5.09
N LYS A 152 3.73 -18.31 -5.29
CA LYS A 152 4.73 -19.07 -4.53
C LYS A 152 6.13 -18.50 -4.72
N ILE A 153 6.51 -18.11 -5.93
CA ILE A 153 7.80 -17.47 -6.21
C ILE A 153 7.88 -16.11 -5.50
N LEU A 154 6.85 -15.27 -5.57
CA LEU A 154 6.79 -14.00 -4.84
C LEU A 154 6.88 -14.18 -3.32
N ALA A 155 6.29 -15.26 -2.80
CA ALA A 155 6.34 -15.61 -1.38
C ALA A 155 7.68 -16.26 -0.95
N SER A 156 8.31 -17.06 -1.83
CA SER A 156 9.54 -17.83 -1.58
C SER A 156 10.81 -17.05 -1.86
N ASN A 157 10.77 -16.09 -2.81
CA ASN A 157 11.81 -15.08 -3.01
C ASN A 157 11.76 -13.99 -1.91
N LYS A 158 11.29 -14.34 -0.72
CA LYS A 158 11.63 -13.64 0.52
C LYS A 158 12.94 -14.20 1.09
N PRO A 159 14.09 -13.56 0.85
CA PRO A 159 14.79 -12.98 1.99
C PRO A 159 13.88 -11.92 2.62
N ILE A 160 14.05 -11.63 3.90
CA ILE A 160 13.59 -10.36 4.47
C ILE A 160 14.06 -9.26 3.49
N ASN A 161 13.11 -8.57 2.83
CA ASN A 161 13.23 -7.53 1.78
C ASN A 161 12.76 -7.92 0.36
N LYS A 162 11.63 -7.31 -0.04
CA LYS A 162 10.99 -7.31 -1.38
C LYS A 162 11.89 -6.66 -2.46
N PRO A 163 11.84 -7.08 -3.75
CA PRO A 163 12.52 -6.35 -4.83
C PRO A 163 11.57 -5.58 -5.78
N LYS A 164 11.78 -4.25 -5.81
CA LYS A 164 11.85 -3.31 -6.95
C LYS A 164 10.88 -3.43 -8.15
N LYS A 165 9.74 -2.76 -8.02
CA LYS A 165 9.25 -1.83 -9.07
C LYS A 165 10.01 -0.50 -8.96
N ILE A 166 9.74 0.52 -9.76
CA ILE A 166 10.36 1.87 -9.68
C ILE A 166 9.93 2.64 -8.38
N GLU A 167 9.78 1.92 -7.27
CA GLU A 167 9.29 2.33 -5.95
C GLU A 167 10.36 2.13 -4.86
N ASN A 168 11.65 2.11 -5.20
CA ASN A 168 12.70 1.88 -4.22
C ASN A 168 13.17 3.16 -3.53
N MET A 169 12.23 4.07 -3.27
CA MET A 169 12.45 5.22 -2.43
C MET A 169 11.64 5.05 -1.15
N ARG A 170 12.33 5.16 -0.01
CA ARG A 170 11.72 5.21 1.32
C ARG A 170 10.65 6.30 1.32
N LYS A 171 9.50 6.00 1.91
CA LYS A 171 8.37 6.93 1.97
C LYS A 171 8.48 7.81 3.21
N ILE A 172 8.17 9.09 3.08
CA ILE A 172 8.02 10.04 4.18
C ILE A 172 6.55 10.14 4.52
N ILE A 173 6.19 9.73 5.74
CA ILE A 173 4.83 9.82 6.25
C ILE A 173 4.79 10.85 7.37
N SER A 174 3.90 11.84 7.21
CA SER A 174 3.62 12.83 8.26
C SER A 174 2.76 12.19 9.35
N PHE A 175 3.35 11.95 10.52
CA PHE A 175 2.64 11.41 11.68
C PHE A 175 2.25 12.56 12.62
N MET A 176 0.95 12.82 12.74
CA MET A 176 0.43 14.00 13.47
C MET A 176 -0.84 13.67 14.24
N HIS A 177 -0.93 14.19 15.47
CA HIS A 177 -2.22 14.45 16.09
C HIS A 177 -2.75 15.81 15.61
N ILE A 178 -4.03 15.87 15.26
CA ILE A 178 -4.67 17.06 14.70
C ILE A 178 -6.04 17.29 15.34
N SER A 179 -6.44 18.54 15.54
CA SER A 179 -7.81 18.89 15.89
C SER A 179 -8.75 18.69 14.69
N LEU A 180 -10.06 18.68 14.92
CA LEU A 180 -11.05 18.53 13.85
C LEU A 180 -10.97 19.67 12.82
N ASP A 181 -10.61 20.87 13.28
CA ASP A 181 -10.43 22.07 12.47
C ASP A 181 -9.00 22.27 11.93
N GLY A 182 -8.14 21.25 12.03
CA GLY A 182 -6.89 21.16 11.25
C GLY A 182 -5.62 21.69 11.92
N PHE A 183 -5.63 21.90 13.23
CA PHE A 183 -4.49 22.42 14.00
C PHE A 183 -3.71 21.29 14.69
N VAL A 184 -2.37 21.38 14.64
CA VAL A 184 -1.45 20.40 15.26
C VAL A 184 -0.85 20.86 16.58
N ALA A 185 -1.04 22.14 16.91
CA ALA A 185 -0.74 22.70 18.22
C ALA A 185 -1.56 23.98 18.45
N GLY A 186 -1.68 24.41 19.70
CA GLY A 186 -2.20 25.73 20.03
C GLY A 186 -1.28 26.87 19.56
N PRO A 187 -1.69 28.14 19.71
CA PRO A 187 -0.95 29.31 19.22
C PRO A 187 0.50 29.42 19.73
N ASN A 188 0.79 28.85 20.92
CA ASN A 188 2.11 28.86 21.53
C ASN A 188 2.78 27.47 21.52
N GLY A 189 2.26 26.51 20.74
CA GLY A 189 2.77 25.14 20.69
C GLY A 189 2.13 24.19 21.70
N GLU A 190 0.97 24.52 22.27
CA GLU A 190 0.28 23.70 23.25
C GLU A 190 -0.24 22.37 22.65
N MET A 191 -0.02 21.28 23.36
CA MET A 191 -0.41 19.91 22.96
C MET A 191 -1.23 19.17 24.03
N ASN A 192 -1.62 19.85 25.11
CA ASN A 192 -2.37 19.28 26.25
C ASN A 192 -3.79 18.82 25.91
N TRP A 193 -4.29 19.14 24.72
CA TRP A 193 -5.57 18.70 24.19
C TRP A 193 -5.51 17.33 23.51
N ILE A 194 -4.31 16.83 23.20
CA ILE A 194 -4.13 15.53 22.54
C ILE A 194 -4.57 14.43 23.50
N LYS A 195 -5.52 13.61 23.04
CA LYS A 195 -5.93 12.40 23.74
C LYS A 195 -4.99 11.25 23.37
N LEU A 196 -4.44 10.64 24.41
CA LEU A 196 -3.62 9.44 24.31
C LEU A 196 -4.27 8.32 25.13
N GLY A 197 -3.87 7.09 24.86
CA GLY A 197 -4.32 5.91 25.57
C GLY A 197 -3.54 4.69 25.13
N GLU A 198 -3.62 3.62 25.92
CA GLU A 198 -2.89 2.36 25.66
C GLU A 198 -3.18 1.80 24.25
N GLU A 199 -4.43 1.86 23.80
CA GLU A 199 -4.84 1.44 22.45
C GLU A 199 -4.10 2.20 21.34
N ILE A 200 -3.92 3.52 21.51
CA ILE A 200 -3.17 4.36 20.57
C ILE A 200 -1.68 4.04 20.67
N PHE A 201 -1.12 3.92 21.87
CA PHE A 201 0.30 3.62 22.06
C PHE A 201 0.70 2.27 21.46
N ASP A 202 -0.10 1.23 21.67
CA ASP A 202 0.14 -0.10 21.10
C ASP A 202 0.02 -0.10 19.57
N HIS A 203 -0.97 0.62 19.03
CA HIS A 203 -1.13 0.74 17.58
C HIS A 203 0.03 1.52 16.96
N VAL A 204 0.37 2.66 17.55
CA VAL A 204 1.43 3.54 17.05
C VAL A 204 2.80 2.88 17.20
N GLY A 205 3.05 2.25 18.34
CA GLY A 205 4.29 1.56 18.65
C GLY A 205 4.63 0.43 17.68
N LYS A 206 3.62 -0.31 17.20
CA LYS A 206 3.79 -1.35 16.17
C LYS A 206 4.38 -0.77 14.88
N ARG A 207 3.77 0.28 14.33
CA ARG A 207 4.25 0.90 13.08
C ARG A 207 5.61 1.57 13.28
N ILE A 208 5.80 2.29 14.39
CA ILE A 208 7.10 2.90 14.72
C ILE A 208 8.21 1.85 14.80
N GLY A 209 7.95 0.72 15.46
CA GLY A 209 8.90 -0.38 15.63
C GLY A 209 9.36 -1.03 14.31
N GLU A 210 8.62 -0.86 13.23
CA GLU A 210 8.97 -1.32 11.87
C GLU A 210 9.82 -0.29 11.10
N THR A 211 10.07 0.89 11.67
CA THR A 211 10.87 1.95 11.06
C THR A 211 12.26 2.05 11.68
N ASP A 212 13.19 2.62 10.93
CA ASP A 212 14.58 2.83 11.36
C ASP A 212 14.99 4.31 11.36
N THR A 213 14.11 5.22 10.91
CA THR A 213 14.45 6.65 10.73
C THR A 213 13.29 7.53 11.14
N ALA A 214 13.62 8.53 11.96
CA ALA A 214 12.71 9.56 12.43
C ALA A 214 13.14 10.93 11.88
N LEU A 215 12.19 11.67 11.33
CA LEU A 215 12.41 12.99 10.78
C LEU A 215 11.76 14.05 11.67
N TYR A 216 12.55 15.08 11.96
CA TYR A 216 12.18 16.13 12.89
C TYR A 216 12.45 17.54 12.35
N GLY A 217 11.70 18.52 12.84
CA GLY A 217 12.14 19.90 12.96
C GLY A 217 12.84 20.09 14.31
N ARG A 218 13.72 21.10 14.38
CA ARG A 218 14.53 21.39 15.58
C ARG A 218 13.79 21.36 16.92
N VAL A 219 12.59 21.94 16.99
CA VAL A 219 11.88 22.10 18.27
C VAL A 219 11.41 20.74 18.79
N THR A 220 10.79 19.96 17.91
CA THR A 220 10.34 18.60 18.23
C THR A 220 11.54 17.70 18.53
N TYR A 221 12.60 17.76 17.73
CA TYR A 221 13.82 16.98 17.99
C TYR A 221 14.34 17.22 19.41
N ARG A 222 14.49 18.47 19.85
CA ARG A 222 14.97 18.79 21.20
C ARG A 222 14.07 18.25 22.31
N MET A 223 12.75 18.30 22.10
CA MET A 223 11.79 17.74 23.06
C MET A 223 11.94 16.22 23.15
N MET A 224 12.04 15.54 22.01
CA MET A 224 12.19 14.09 21.94
C MET A 224 13.54 13.64 22.52
N GLU A 225 14.63 14.30 22.16
CA GLU A 225 15.99 14.02 22.62
C GLU A 225 16.13 14.23 24.14
N ASN A 226 15.37 15.15 24.73
CA ASN A 226 15.41 15.38 26.17
C ASN A 226 14.65 14.33 26.99
N TYR A 227 13.74 13.57 26.38
CA TYR A 227 12.87 12.62 27.09
C TYR A 227 13.18 11.16 26.75
N TRP A 228 13.16 10.81 25.47
CA TRP A 228 13.15 9.43 25.01
C TRP A 228 14.43 8.62 25.25
N PRO A 229 15.65 9.19 25.24
CA PRO A 229 16.85 8.39 25.45
C PRO A 229 16.88 7.62 26.77
N THR A 230 16.26 8.16 27.82
CA THR A 230 16.26 7.58 29.18
C THR A 230 14.86 7.25 29.72
N ALA A 231 13.81 7.46 28.92
CA ALA A 231 12.43 7.22 29.36
C ALA A 231 12.20 5.76 29.80
N GLY A 232 12.81 4.80 29.10
CA GLY A 232 12.70 3.37 29.40
C GLY A 232 13.48 2.91 30.64
N ASP A 233 14.40 3.73 31.16
CA ASP A 233 15.26 3.39 32.30
C ASP A 233 14.65 3.85 33.65
N LYS A 234 13.52 4.56 33.61
CA LYS A 234 12.86 5.05 34.82
C LYS A 234 12.26 3.89 35.62
N PRO A 235 12.30 3.93 36.97
CA PRO A 235 11.76 2.86 37.82
C PRO A 235 10.27 2.54 37.58
N ASP A 236 9.51 3.52 37.12
CA ASP A 236 8.07 3.46 36.83
C ASP A 236 7.76 3.54 35.32
N ALA A 237 8.76 3.26 34.46
CA ALA A 237 8.59 3.30 33.01
C ALA A 237 7.43 2.42 32.54
N SER A 238 6.52 3.01 31.77
CA SER A 238 5.43 2.25 31.16
C SER A 238 5.97 1.32 30.07
N LYS A 239 5.14 0.35 29.65
CA LYS A 239 5.44 -0.48 28.46
C LYS A 239 5.80 0.38 27.25
N HIS A 240 5.02 1.45 27.02
CA HIS A 240 5.25 2.39 25.94
C HIS A 240 6.60 3.10 26.07
N ASP A 241 6.96 3.56 27.28
CA ASP A 241 8.26 4.22 27.51
C ASP A 241 9.43 3.29 27.21
N MET A 242 9.37 2.04 27.70
CA MET A 242 10.41 1.05 27.46
C MET A 242 10.57 0.72 25.96
N GLU A 243 9.46 0.48 25.25
CA GLU A 243 9.48 0.11 23.84
C GLU A 243 9.93 1.28 22.96
N HIS A 244 9.38 2.47 23.19
CA HIS A 244 9.69 3.64 22.37
C HIS A 244 11.10 4.17 22.66
N SER A 245 11.56 4.17 23.91
CA SER A 245 12.94 4.54 24.25
C SER A 245 13.96 3.62 23.57
N LYS A 246 13.70 2.31 23.58
CA LYS A 246 14.55 1.32 22.90
C LYS A 246 14.61 1.53 21.40
N TRP A 247 13.49 1.87 20.76
CA TRP A 247 13.47 2.22 19.34
C TRP A 247 14.20 3.55 19.09
N TYR A 248 13.90 4.58 19.87
CA TYR A 248 14.45 5.93 19.72
C TYR A 248 15.98 5.90 19.78
N ASN A 249 16.56 5.17 20.72
CA ASN A 249 18.02 5.04 20.86
C ASN A 249 18.71 4.34 19.67
N LYS A 250 17.96 3.63 18.80
CA LYS A 250 18.50 2.97 17.59
C LYS A 250 18.16 3.68 16.30
N ALA A 251 17.05 4.41 16.25
CA ALA A 251 16.59 5.07 15.05
C ALA A 251 17.57 6.16 14.61
N HIS A 252 17.80 6.28 13.30
CA HIS A 252 18.49 7.41 12.73
C HIS A 252 17.61 8.66 12.81
N LYS A 253 18.16 9.81 13.22
CA LYS A 253 17.41 11.07 13.31
C LYS A 253 17.81 12.01 12.19
N VAL A 254 16.87 12.41 11.36
CA VAL A 254 17.04 13.46 10.35
C VAL A 254 16.38 14.72 10.87
N VAL A 255 17.13 15.81 10.99
CA VAL A 255 16.60 17.06 11.58
C VAL A 255 16.73 18.22 10.60
N LEU A 256 15.60 18.78 10.18
CA LEU A 256 15.57 20.00 9.38
C LEU A 256 15.80 21.22 10.29
N SER A 257 16.93 21.90 10.11
CA SER A 257 17.29 23.06 10.92
C SER A 257 18.37 23.91 10.29
N LYS A 258 18.12 25.21 10.15
CA LYS A 258 19.12 26.21 9.72
C LYS A 258 20.09 26.66 10.81
N THR A 259 19.80 26.32 12.07
CA THR A 259 20.51 26.88 13.24
C THR A 259 21.24 25.84 14.09
N MET A 260 20.95 24.55 13.87
CA MET A 260 21.66 23.48 14.55
C MET A 260 22.94 23.12 13.79
N LYS A 261 23.94 22.64 14.52
CA LYS A 261 25.17 22.08 13.98
C LYS A 261 25.26 20.62 14.41
N ASP A 262 25.84 19.76 13.57
CA ASP A 262 25.95 18.31 13.81
C ASP A 262 26.87 17.93 14.98
N ALA A 263 27.76 18.82 15.43
CA ALA A 263 28.89 18.47 16.29
C ALA A 263 28.47 17.78 17.59
N GLY A 264 28.71 16.45 17.65
CA GLY A 264 28.53 15.62 18.84
C GLY A 264 27.20 14.86 18.96
N LEU A 265 26.33 14.92 17.94
CA LEU A 265 25.06 14.16 17.97
C LEU A 265 25.25 12.75 17.42
N THR A 266 24.85 11.74 18.20
CA THR A 266 24.89 10.33 17.79
C THR A 266 23.73 10.00 16.86
N ASP A 267 24.00 9.24 15.79
CA ASP A 267 23.03 8.75 14.81
C ASP A 267 22.05 9.82 14.29
N THR A 268 22.53 11.07 14.17
CA THR A 268 21.73 12.24 13.80
C THR A 268 22.35 12.96 12.62
N THR A 269 21.54 13.38 11.65
CA THR A 269 21.92 14.20 10.51
C THR A 269 21.12 15.50 10.51
N ILE A 270 21.80 16.64 10.58
CA ILE A 270 21.19 17.96 10.42
C ILE A 270 21.18 18.36 8.93
N ILE A 271 19.99 18.68 8.41
CA ILE A 271 19.80 19.25 7.07
C ILE A 271 19.46 20.74 7.22
N SER A 272 20.40 21.60 6.84
CA SER A 272 20.29 23.07 6.93
C SER A 272 19.91 23.76 5.61
N ASP A 273 20.23 23.14 4.48
CA ASP A 273 20.04 23.62 3.12
C ASP A 273 19.77 22.44 2.16
N ASN A 274 19.46 22.75 0.90
CA ASN A 274 19.21 21.77 -0.17
C ASN A 274 18.28 20.62 0.27
N VAL A 275 17.20 20.99 0.96
CA VAL A 275 16.29 20.04 1.64
C VAL A 275 15.80 18.97 0.67
N SER A 276 15.31 19.35 -0.51
CA SER A 276 14.84 18.41 -1.54
C SER A 276 15.90 17.36 -1.88
N ASP A 277 17.11 17.78 -2.24
CA ASP A 277 18.15 16.86 -2.73
C ASP A 277 18.59 15.91 -1.63
N LYS A 278 18.89 16.43 -0.43
CA LYS A 278 19.31 15.61 0.72
C LYS A 278 18.22 14.66 1.18
N ILE A 279 16.96 15.10 1.15
CA ILE A 279 15.83 14.22 1.47
C ILE A 279 15.69 13.14 0.41
N ASN A 280 15.81 13.47 -0.88
CA ASN A 280 15.74 12.47 -1.94
C ASN A 280 16.91 11.47 -1.86
N GLU A 281 18.11 11.91 -1.51
CA GLU A 281 19.25 11.01 -1.22
C GLU A 281 18.92 10.04 -0.08
N ILE A 282 18.38 10.54 1.04
CA ILE A 282 17.95 9.69 2.16
C ILE A 282 16.85 8.72 1.71
N LYS A 283 15.89 9.19 0.92
CA LYS A 283 14.84 8.33 0.37
C LYS A 283 15.41 7.24 -0.54
N GLN A 284 16.54 7.45 -1.22
CA GLN A 284 17.16 6.43 -2.07
C GLN A 284 17.97 5.38 -1.30
N GLN A 285 18.29 5.63 -0.02
CA GLN A 285 18.99 4.67 0.83
C GLN A 285 18.09 3.46 1.16
N ALA A 286 18.72 2.34 1.52
CA ALA A 286 18.00 1.21 2.08
C ALA A 286 17.44 1.58 3.46
N GLY A 287 16.25 1.06 3.79
CA GLY A 287 15.63 1.25 5.10
C GLY A 287 14.11 1.24 5.02
N GLY A 288 13.50 1.33 6.20
CA GLY A 288 12.04 1.39 6.37
C GLY A 288 11.44 2.74 5.99
N GLU A 289 10.16 2.91 6.28
CA GLU A 289 9.48 4.20 6.21
C GLU A 289 10.20 5.26 7.07
N ILE A 290 10.13 6.53 6.65
CA ILE A 290 10.62 7.68 7.40
C ILE A 290 9.42 8.37 8.03
N LEU A 291 9.32 8.34 9.36
CA LEU A 291 8.24 9.01 10.07
C LEU A 291 8.62 10.45 10.41
N LEU A 292 7.86 11.41 9.92
CA LEU A 292 7.96 12.81 10.29
C LEU A 292 7.07 13.08 11.50
N PHE A 293 7.68 13.36 12.65
CA PHE A 293 6.99 13.64 13.92
C PHE A 293 6.69 15.14 14.14
N GLY A 294 6.91 15.97 13.11
CA GLY A 294 6.95 17.44 13.21
C GLY A 294 8.38 17.95 13.17
N SER A 295 8.67 19.22 13.44
CA SER A 295 7.75 20.27 13.86
C SER A 295 6.86 20.73 12.69
N PRO A 296 5.81 21.52 12.96
CA PRO A 296 4.92 22.03 11.92
C PRO A 296 5.68 22.75 10.79
N THR A 297 6.67 23.57 11.12
CA THR A 297 7.49 24.29 10.13
C THR A 297 8.31 23.37 9.22
N ALA A 298 8.85 22.26 9.74
CA ALA A 298 9.53 21.25 8.94
C ALA A 298 8.54 20.52 8.02
N THR A 299 7.34 20.24 8.53
CA THR A 299 6.25 19.63 7.78
C THR A 299 5.81 20.52 6.62
N HIS A 300 5.59 21.81 6.87
CA HIS A 300 5.24 22.79 5.84
C HIS A 300 6.32 22.87 4.75
N ALA A 301 7.60 22.88 5.12
CA ALA A 301 8.70 22.91 4.16
C ALA A 301 8.72 21.69 3.24
N LEU A 302 8.43 20.50 3.76
CA LEU A 302 8.36 19.26 2.98
C LEU A 302 7.09 19.18 2.12
N ILE A 303 5.95 19.68 2.60
CA ILE A 303 4.72 19.80 1.81
C ILE A 303 4.94 20.72 0.61
N GLN A 304 5.54 21.89 0.83
CA GLN A 304 5.82 22.88 -0.24
C GLN A 304 6.75 22.35 -1.33
N GLN A 305 7.58 21.35 -1.00
CA GLN A 305 8.48 20.70 -1.95
C GLN A 305 7.92 19.36 -2.49
N ASN A 306 6.68 19.02 -2.15
CA ASN A 306 6.02 17.77 -2.56
C ASN A 306 6.79 16.50 -2.14
N LEU A 307 7.47 16.54 -0.98
CA LEU A 307 8.33 15.45 -0.50
C LEU A 307 7.62 14.46 0.42
N ILE A 308 6.43 14.81 0.92
CA ILE A 308 5.59 13.93 1.73
C ILE A 308 4.87 12.93 0.82
N ASP A 309 4.97 11.65 1.16
CA ASP A 309 4.36 10.55 0.41
C ASP A 309 3.02 10.10 1.03
N GLY A 310 2.74 10.46 2.29
CA GLY A 310 1.48 10.16 2.94
C GLY A 310 1.30 10.84 4.30
N TYR A 311 0.11 10.69 4.86
CA TYR A 311 -0.31 11.34 6.10
C TYR A 311 -0.93 10.30 7.01
N TRP A 312 -0.43 10.19 8.23
CA TRP A 312 -0.96 9.35 9.28
C TRP A 312 -1.46 10.25 10.40
N LEU A 313 -2.75 10.58 10.32
CA LEU A 313 -3.37 11.64 11.09
C LEU A 313 -4.28 11.06 12.17
N PHE A 314 -4.11 11.53 13.39
CA PHE A 314 -4.94 11.18 14.54
C PHE A 314 -5.82 12.38 14.87
N VAL A 315 -7.02 12.38 14.31
CA VAL A 315 -8.01 13.45 14.48
C VAL A 315 -8.61 13.34 15.87
N ASN A 316 -8.33 14.32 16.71
CA ASN A 316 -8.86 14.43 18.05
C ASN A 316 -10.24 15.09 18.01
N PRO A 317 -11.18 14.67 18.88
CA PRO A 317 -12.54 15.18 18.91
C PRO A 317 -12.60 16.56 19.61
N ILE A 318 -11.93 17.55 19.03
CA ILE A 318 -11.83 18.93 19.54
C ILE A 318 -11.74 19.93 18.38
N ILE A 319 -12.30 21.12 18.57
CA ILE A 319 -12.13 22.29 17.71
C ILE A 319 -11.31 23.31 18.51
N LEU A 320 -10.14 23.73 18.00
CA LEU A 320 -9.27 24.68 18.71
C LEU A 320 -9.60 26.14 18.37
N GLY A 321 -10.18 26.40 17.21
CA GLY A 321 -10.51 27.73 16.67
C GLY A 321 -9.28 28.51 16.17
N GLN A 322 -8.13 28.33 16.82
CA GLN A 322 -6.85 28.95 16.46
C GLN A 322 -5.68 28.06 16.89
N GLY A 323 -4.58 28.13 16.16
CA GLY A 323 -3.39 27.35 16.46
C GLY A 323 -2.43 27.32 15.28
N ILE A 324 -1.51 26.37 15.32
CA ILE A 324 -0.59 26.10 14.21
C ILE A 324 -1.24 25.07 13.29
N PRO A 325 -1.66 25.44 12.06
CA PRO A 325 -2.33 24.52 11.16
C PRO A 325 -1.36 23.48 10.60
N LEU A 326 -1.83 22.25 10.33
CA LEU A 326 -1.04 21.26 9.60
C LEU A 326 -0.75 21.72 8.17
N PHE A 327 -1.79 22.24 7.51
CA PHE A 327 -1.74 22.67 6.12
C PHE A 327 -1.78 24.20 6.07
N THR A 328 -0.73 24.81 5.53
CA THR A 328 -0.66 26.24 5.23
C THR A 328 -0.05 26.43 3.85
N ASP A 329 -0.47 27.48 3.15
CA ASP A 329 0.13 27.92 1.88
C ASP A 329 0.19 26.82 0.79
N ILE A 330 -0.83 25.97 0.74
CA ILE A 330 -0.97 24.92 -0.26
C ILE A 330 -1.32 25.55 -1.61
N LYS A 331 -0.38 25.51 -2.56
CA LYS A 331 -0.52 26.13 -3.89
C LYS A 331 -1.34 25.29 -4.86
N ASP A 332 -1.14 23.98 -4.82
CA ASP A 332 -1.76 23.02 -5.73
C ASP A 332 -2.61 22.01 -4.95
N LYS A 333 -3.66 21.48 -5.60
CA LYS A 333 -4.49 20.44 -4.99
C LYS A 333 -3.68 19.17 -4.79
N ILE A 334 -3.54 18.74 -3.53
CA ILE A 334 -2.93 17.45 -3.18
C ILE A 334 -4.04 16.41 -3.12
N LYS A 335 -4.05 15.49 -4.09
CA LYS A 335 -4.97 14.34 -4.07
C LYS A 335 -4.46 13.28 -3.09
N LEU A 336 -5.37 12.66 -2.35
CA LEU A 336 -5.06 11.65 -1.34
C LEU A 336 -5.90 10.41 -1.57
N ASN A 337 -5.30 9.24 -1.37
CA ASN A 337 -6.00 7.96 -1.32
C ASN A 337 -6.04 7.49 0.14
N LEU A 338 -7.24 7.27 0.67
CA LEU A 338 -7.41 6.68 2.01
C LEU A 338 -6.96 5.22 1.96
N LEU A 339 -5.99 4.87 2.80
CA LEU A 339 -5.49 3.51 2.96
C LEU A 339 -6.25 2.80 4.08
N THR A 340 -6.28 3.39 5.27
CA THR A 340 -6.91 2.81 6.45
C THR A 340 -7.53 3.91 7.32
N THR A 341 -8.55 3.53 8.08
CA THR A 341 -9.11 4.35 9.16
C THR A 341 -9.40 3.45 10.36
N ARG A 342 -9.27 4.03 11.55
CA ARG A 342 -9.56 3.35 12.82
C ARG A 342 -10.11 4.36 13.81
N GLN A 343 -11.15 3.99 14.52
CA GLN A 343 -11.67 4.75 15.65
C GLN A 343 -11.13 4.15 16.95
N PHE A 344 -10.63 5.00 17.83
CA PHE A 344 -10.19 4.63 19.18
C PHE A 344 -11.27 4.92 20.21
N THR A 345 -11.25 4.16 21.29
CA THR A 345 -12.21 4.29 22.41
C THR A 345 -12.24 5.68 23.05
N CYS A 346 -11.13 6.42 23.02
CA CYS A 346 -11.04 7.80 23.52
C CYS A 346 -11.68 8.87 22.60
N GLY A 347 -12.22 8.46 21.45
CA GLY A 347 -12.88 9.30 20.45
C GLY A 347 -11.94 9.87 19.38
N VAL A 348 -10.66 9.50 19.39
CA VAL A 348 -9.70 9.82 18.33
C VAL A 348 -9.98 8.96 17.10
N THR A 349 -9.87 9.54 15.91
CA THR A 349 -9.98 8.82 14.63
C THR A 349 -8.68 8.90 13.86
N GLU A 350 -8.09 7.75 13.57
CA GLU A 350 -6.98 7.63 12.62
C GLU A 350 -7.49 7.74 11.19
N LEU A 351 -6.78 8.53 10.41
CA LEU A 351 -6.85 8.58 8.95
C LEU A 351 -5.44 8.37 8.39
N ASN A 352 -5.25 7.29 7.63
CA ASN A 352 -3.97 6.97 6.99
C ASN A 352 -4.13 7.13 5.48
N TYR A 353 -3.42 8.09 4.90
CA TYR A 353 -3.49 8.43 3.49
C TYR A 353 -2.14 8.24 2.81
N THR A 354 -2.17 7.91 1.52
CA THR A 354 -1.04 8.12 0.60
C THR A 354 -1.36 9.29 -0.32
N VAL A 355 -0.33 10.04 -0.73
CA VAL A 355 -0.46 11.06 -1.77
C VAL A 355 -0.64 10.37 -3.12
N ASP A 356 -1.64 10.83 -3.87
CA ASP A 356 -1.92 10.39 -5.24
C ASP A 356 -1.17 11.30 -6.22
N ARG A 357 -0.04 10.80 -6.73
CA ARG A 357 0.79 11.48 -7.72
C ARG A 357 0.38 10.97 -9.12
N GLN A 358 -0.82 11.36 -9.55
CA GLN A 358 -1.30 11.15 -10.93
C GLN A 358 -0.63 12.08 -11.93
#